data_AF-A0A3M7TXL4-F1
#
_entry.id   AF-A0A3M7TXL4-F1
#
_cell.length_a   1.000
_cell.length_b   1.000
_cell.length_c   1.000
_cell.angle_alpha   90.00
_cell.angle_beta   90.00
_cell.angle_gamma   90.00
#
_symmetry.space_group_name_H-M   'P 1'
#
loop_
_entity.id
_entity.type
_entity.pdbx_description
1 polymer ?
#
loop_
_entity_poly.entity_id
_entity_poly.type
_entity_poly.pdbx_seq_one_letter_code
_entity_poly.pdbx_strand_id
1 'polypeptide(L)'
;MIFTFVFDERLDIEVPKVYTAWNHLDARTQEEILTRWERSRGQIPDRIKELDQEIEKKQQLLYNEDDFEKSCRINEDIAELASIINDLWIWYRSTEAVTITSL
;
A
#
# COMPACT_ATOMS: atom_id res chain seq x y z
N MET A 1 -12.25 18.83 -10.39
CA MET A 1 -12.10 17.37 -10.56
C MET A 1 -12.56 16.73 -9.26
N ILE A 2 -13.46 15.75 -9.30
CA ILE A 2 -14.18 15.25 -8.10
C ILE A 2 -13.37 14.14 -7.39
N PHE A 3 -12.67 13.31 -8.15
CA PHE A 3 -11.72 12.33 -7.67
C PHE A 3 -10.59 12.10 -8.69
N THR A 4 -9.49 11.53 -8.24
CA THR A 4 -8.39 11.00 -9.06
C THR A 4 -7.90 9.69 -8.47
N PHE A 5 -7.22 8.88 -9.27
CA PHE A 5 -6.38 7.81 -8.76
C PHE A 5 -4.94 8.25 -8.91
N VAL A 6 -4.17 8.11 -7.84
CA VAL A 6 -2.76 8.49 -7.80
C VAL A 6 -1.98 7.22 -7.49
N PHE A 7 -0.91 7.01 -8.24
CA PHE A 7 0.01 5.93 -7.94
C PHE A 7 0.80 6.28 -6.68
N ASP A 8 0.72 5.42 -5.68
CA ASP A 8 1.48 5.54 -4.45
C ASP A 8 2.79 4.77 -4.62
N GLU A 9 3.89 5.49 -4.85
CA GLU A 9 5.23 4.91 -5.09
C GLU A 9 5.71 4.02 -3.92
N ARG A 10 5.25 4.26 -2.69
CA ARG A 10 5.63 3.46 -1.52
C ARG A 10 4.87 2.14 -1.51
N LEU A 11 3.59 2.16 -1.84
CA LEU A 11 2.73 0.98 -1.83
C LEU A 11 2.75 0.20 -3.16
N ASP A 12 3.20 0.84 -4.23
CA ASP A 12 3.24 0.31 -5.60
C ASP A 12 1.82 -0.01 -6.16
N ILE A 13 0.82 0.81 -5.80
CA ILE A 13 -0.58 0.66 -6.22
C ILE A 13 -1.25 2.00 -6.52
N GLU A 14 -2.36 1.98 -7.30
CA GLU A 14 -3.20 3.17 -7.48
C GLU A 14 -4.19 3.35 -6.33
N VAL A 15 -4.08 4.45 -5.57
CA VAL A 15 -5.03 4.79 -4.50
C VAL A 15 -6.03 5.87 -4.92
N PRO A 16 -7.31 5.77 -4.55
CA PRO A 16 -8.30 6.80 -4.82
C PRO A 16 -8.07 8.02 -3.93
N LYS A 17 -8.08 9.20 -4.54
CA LYS A 17 -8.11 10.50 -3.86
C LYS A 17 -9.40 11.22 -4.23
N VAL A 18 -10.30 11.36 -3.27
CA VAL A 18 -11.58 12.04 -3.45
C VAL A 18 -11.51 13.42 -2.80
N TYR A 19 -11.85 14.44 -3.58
CA TYR A 19 -11.74 15.86 -3.17
C TYR A 19 -13.04 16.43 -2.62
N THR A 20 -14.12 15.63 -2.66
CA THR A 20 -15.46 15.96 -2.19
C THR A 20 -15.86 14.96 -1.12
N ALA A 21 -16.67 15.37 -0.14
CA ALA A 21 -17.21 14.45 0.84
C ALA A 21 -17.97 13.30 0.15
N TRP A 22 -17.74 12.06 0.59
CA TRP A 22 -18.29 10.86 -0.06
C TRP A 22 -19.81 10.91 -0.21
N ASN A 23 -20.51 11.37 0.83
CA ASN A 23 -21.97 11.54 0.87
C ASN A 23 -22.52 12.63 -0.05
N HIS A 24 -21.67 13.49 -0.62
CA HIS A 24 -22.06 14.50 -1.62
C HIS A 24 -21.86 14.00 -3.06
N LEU A 25 -21.25 12.83 -3.24
CA LEU A 25 -21.15 12.19 -4.55
C LEU A 25 -22.47 11.53 -4.92
N ASP A 26 -22.85 11.61 -6.19
CA ASP A 26 -23.94 10.80 -6.72
C ASP A 26 -23.55 9.32 -6.77
N ALA A 27 -24.56 8.45 -6.76
CA ALA A 27 -24.36 7.00 -6.68
C ALA A 27 -23.50 6.45 -7.83
N ARG A 28 -23.60 7.03 -9.03
CA ARG A 28 -22.82 6.57 -10.19
C ARG A 28 -21.35 6.91 -10.01
N THR A 29 -21.03 8.10 -9.50
CA THR A 29 -19.63 8.48 -9.19
C THR A 29 -19.05 7.61 -8.08
N GLN A 30 -19.82 7.31 -7.02
CA GLN A 30 -19.39 6.39 -5.97
C GLN A 30 -19.09 4.99 -6.51
N GLU A 31 -19.99 4.44 -7.34
CA GLU A 31 -19.83 3.13 -7.99
C GLU A 31 -18.59 3.10 -8.89
N GLU A 32 -18.32 4.17 -9.65
CA GLU A 32 -17.13 4.29 -10.50
C GLU A 32 -15.84 4.23 -9.67
N ILE A 33 -15.78 4.97 -8.56
CA ILE A 33 -14.62 4.98 -7.66
C ILE A 33 -14.44 3.60 -7.03
N LEU A 34 -15.51 2.99 -6.50
CA LEU A 34 -15.45 1.67 -5.86
C LEU A 34 -14.99 0.59 -6.85
N THR A 35 -15.55 0.58 -8.05
CA THR A 35 -15.20 -0.40 -9.09
C THR A 35 -13.72 -0.30 -9.48
N ARG A 36 -13.21 0.93 -9.67
CA ARG A 36 -11.78 1.10 -9.99
C ARG A 36 -10.90 0.75 -8.80
N TRP A 37 -11.31 1.11 -7.58
CA TRP A 37 -10.56 0.80 -6.37
C TRP A 37 -10.49 -0.71 -6.10
N GLU A 38 -11.55 -1.47 -6.34
CA GLU A 38 -11.55 -2.93 -6.25
C GLU A 38 -10.51 -3.57 -7.15
N ARG A 39 -10.33 -3.06 -8.39
CA ARG A 39 -9.30 -3.56 -9.29
C ARG A 39 -7.88 -3.34 -8.76
N SER A 40 -7.59 -2.15 -8.22
CA SER A 40 -6.28 -1.87 -7.62
C SER A 40 -6.07 -2.67 -6.34
N ARG A 41 -7.09 -2.78 -5.47
CA ARG A 41 -7.01 -3.60 -4.25
C ARG A 41 -6.77 -5.07 -4.53
N GLY A 42 -7.31 -5.59 -5.64
CA GLY A 42 -7.09 -6.97 -6.07
C GLY A 42 -5.62 -7.34 -6.28
N GLN A 43 -4.74 -6.34 -6.48
CA GLN A 43 -3.31 -6.53 -6.68
C GLN A 43 -2.51 -6.56 -5.36
N ILE A 44 -3.11 -6.09 -4.26
CA ILE A 44 -2.42 -5.98 -2.96
C ILE A 44 -1.87 -7.34 -2.47
N PRO A 45 -2.60 -8.47 -2.55
CA PRO A 45 -2.07 -9.76 -2.10
C PRO A 45 -0.80 -10.19 -2.85
N ASP A 46 -0.75 -9.94 -4.17
CA ASP A 46 0.43 -10.25 -4.98
C ASP A 46 1.60 -9.34 -4.58
N ARG A 47 1.35 -8.04 -4.37
CA ARG A 47 2.38 -7.10 -3.91
C ARG A 47 2.94 -7.45 -2.53
N ILE A 48 2.10 -7.86 -1.59
CA ILE A 48 2.53 -8.33 -0.26
C ILE A 48 3.45 -9.55 -0.40
N LYS A 49 3.09 -10.50 -1.27
CA LYS A 49 3.91 -11.70 -1.52
C LYS A 49 5.29 -11.36 -2.09
N GLU A 50 5.37 -10.37 -2.98
CA GLU A 50 6.66 -9.88 -3.50
C GLU A 50 7.54 -9.28 -2.38
N LEU A 51 6.95 -8.42 -1.55
CA LEU A 51 7.66 -7.80 -0.42
C LEU A 51 8.12 -8.85 0.61
N ASP A 52 7.28 -9.86 0.90
CA ASP A 52 7.66 -10.98 1.77
C ASP A 52 8.88 -11.75 1.21
N GLN A 53 8.94 -11.97 -0.10
CA GLN A 53 10.10 -12.60 -0.74
C GLN A 53 11.36 -11.73 -0.68
N GLU A 54 11.21 -10.41 -0.75
CA GLU A 54 12.34 -9.47 -0.56
C GLU A 54 12.84 -9.48 0.88
N ILE A 55 11.92 -9.51 1.86
CA ILE A 55 12.25 -9.67 3.28
C ILE A 55 13.01 -10.97 3.51
N GLU A 56 12.55 -12.10 2.96
CA GLU A 56 13.21 -13.40 3.11
C GLU A 56 14.66 -13.36 2.60
N LYS A 57 14.88 -12.77 1.41
CA LYS A 57 16.23 -12.59 0.86
C LYS A 57 17.11 -11.73 1.76
N LYS A 58 16.59 -10.62 2.28
CA LYS A 58 17.32 -9.73 3.20
C LYS A 58 17.62 -10.41 4.54
N GLN A 59 16.70 -11.20 5.08
CA GLN A 59 16.93 -11.99 6.29
C GLN A 59 18.03 -13.04 6.09
N GLN A 60 18.07 -13.70 4.93
CA GLN A 60 19.17 -14.62 4.59
C GLN A 60 20.53 -13.90 4.47
N LEU A 61 20.55 -12.68 3.91
CA LEU A 61 21.76 -11.86 3.88
C LEU A 61 22.20 -11.46 5.29
N LEU A 62 21.27 -10.97 6.12
CA LEU A 62 21.52 -10.60 7.50
C LEU A 62 22.07 -11.76 8.33
N TYR A 63 21.56 -12.98 8.12
CA TYR A 63 22.02 -14.17 8.83
C TYR A 63 23.51 -14.47 8.62
N ASN A 64 24.07 -14.08 7.47
CA ASN A 64 25.46 -14.32 7.11
C ASN A 64 26.34 -13.06 7.22
N GLU A 65 25.82 -11.96 7.77
CA GLU A 65 26.52 -10.68 7.84
C GLU A 65 27.13 -10.45 9.24
N ASP A 66 28.45 -10.34 9.30
CA ASP A 66 29.20 -10.09 10.55
C ASP A 66 29.47 -8.59 10.79
N ASP A 67 29.32 -7.75 9.76
CA ASP A 67 29.47 -6.30 9.89
C ASP A 67 28.23 -5.69 10.55
N PHE A 68 28.43 -5.10 11.72
CA PHE A 68 27.36 -4.49 12.51
C PHE A 68 26.62 -3.38 11.73
N GLU A 69 27.33 -2.51 11.03
CA GLU A 69 26.70 -1.40 10.32
C GLU A 69 25.89 -1.90 9.13
N LYS A 70 26.38 -2.92 8.41
CA LYS A 70 25.60 -3.56 7.33
C LYS A 70 24.38 -4.26 7.91
N SER A 71 24.52 -4.96 9.03
CA SER A 71 23.40 -5.59 9.73
C SER A 71 22.33 -4.58 10.13
N CYS A 72 22.71 -3.40 10.62
CA CYS A 72 21.76 -2.32 10.91
C CYS A 72 21.02 -1.86 9.65
N ARG A 73 21.73 -1.59 8.55
CA ARG A 73 21.11 -1.17 7.28
C ARG A 73 20.14 -2.22 6.72
N ILE A 74 20.52 -3.50 6.76
CA ILE A 74 19.63 -4.59 6.30
C ILE A 74 18.38 -4.69 7.19
N ASN A 75 18.52 -4.51 8.51
CA ASN A 75 17.38 -4.49 9.43
C ASN A 75 16.45 -3.30 9.18
N GLU A 76 16.99 -2.11 8.90
CA GLU A 76 16.22 -0.92 8.53
C GLU A 76 15.41 -1.18 7.26
N ASP A 77 16.03 -1.77 6.23
CA ASP A 77 15.34 -2.15 5.00
C ASP A 77 14.21 -3.17 5.26
N ILE A 78 14.44 -4.17 6.10
CA ILE A 78 13.41 -5.17 6.46
C ILE A 78 12.24 -4.50 7.19
N ALA A 79 12.54 -3.60 8.13
CA ALA A 79 11.52 -2.86 8.87
C ALA A 79 10.67 -1.97 7.96
N GLU A 80 11.30 -1.34 6.96
CA GLU A 80 10.61 -0.53 5.96
C GLU A 80 9.67 -1.37 5.10
N LEU A 81 10.15 -2.51 4.56
CA LEU A 81 9.31 -3.44 3.79
C LEU A 81 8.13 -3.96 4.63
N ALA A 82 8.36 -4.31 5.89
CA ALA A 82 7.29 -4.73 6.80
C ALA A 82 6.27 -3.61 7.08
N SER A 83 6.73 -2.35 7.14
CA SER A 83 5.83 -1.20 7.27
C SER A 83 4.95 -1.05 6.03
N ILE A 84 5.49 -1.22 4.83
CA ILE A 84 4.73 -1.19 3.57
C ILE A 84 3.68 -2.31 3.55
N ILE A 85 4.05 -3.53 3.94
CA ILE A 85 3.10 -4.67 4.05
C ILE A 85 1.96 -4.34 5.02
N ASN A 86 2.25 -3.72 6.16
CA ASN A 86 1.21 -3.31 7.10
C ASN A 86 0.25 -2.28 6.50
N ASP A 87 0.77 -1.27 5.81
CA ASP A 87 -0.02 -0.24 5.14
C ASP A 87 -0.91 -0.85 4.04
N LEU A 88 -0.37 -1.78 3.25
CA LEU A 88 -1.10 -2.57 2.26
C LEU A 88 -2.25 -3.38 2.90
N TRP A 89 -2.01 -4.03 4.05
CA TRP A 89 -3.07 -4.74 4.78
C TRP A 89 -4.16 -3.82 5.33
N ILE A 90 -3.84 -2.58 5.70
CA ILE A 90 -4.83 -1.58 6.09
C ILE A 90 -5.73 -1.27 4.88
N TRP A 91 -5.15 -1.03 3.71
CA TRP A 91 -5.90 -0.77 2.48
C TRP A 91 -6.75 -1.95 2.02
N TYR A 92 -6.19 -3.17 2.07
CA TYR A 92 -6.89 -4.38 1.65
C TYR A 92 -8.12 -4.67 2.53
N ARG A 93 -8.01 -4.47 3.84
CA ARG A 93 -9.09 -4.71 4.81
C ARG A 93 -10.09 -3.56 4.92
N SER A 94 -9.78 -2.39 4.36
CA SER A 94 -10.69 -1.26 4.38
C SER A 94 -11.91 -1.57 3.49
N THR A 95 -13.02 -1.98 4.10
CA THR A 95 -14.22 -2.43 3.39
C THR A 95 -15.04 -1.26 2.82
N GLU A 96 -14.94 -0.05 3.38
CA GLU A 96 -15.77 1.11 2.97
C GLU A 96 -15.05 2.48 2.99
N ALA A 97 -13.78 2.55 3.41
CA ALA A 97 -13.10 3.83 3.50
C ALA A 97 -12.38 4.17 2.20
N VAL A 98 -13.08 4.84 1.28
CA VAL A 98 -12.38 5.80 0.42
C VAL A 98 -11.93 6.92 1.36
N THR A 99 -10.67 6.86 1.78
CA THR A 99 -10.10 7.79 2.76
C THR A 99 -10.19 9.22 2.20
N ILE A 100 -11.07 10.03 2.77
CA ILE A 100 -11.14 11.47 2.48
C ILE A 100 -9.84 12.07 3.02
N THR A 101 -8.84 12.24 2.15
CA THR A 101 -7.67 13.04 2.50
C THR A 101 -8.11 14.50 2.40
N SER A 102 -8.57 15.04 3.52
CA SER A 102 -8.77 16.47 3.68
C SER A 102 -7.37 17.09 3.68
N LEU A 103 -7.09 17.96 2.71
CA LEU A 103 -5.87 18.78 2.67
C LEU A 103 -5.81 19.71 3.88
#